data_AF-A0A316KTK7-F1
#
_entry.id   AF-A0A316KTK7-F1
#
_cell.length_a   1.000
_cell.length_b   1.000
_cell.length_c   1.000
_cell.angle_alpha   90.00
_cell.angle_beta   90.00
_cell.angle_gamma   90.00
#
_symmetry.space_group_name_H-M   'P 1'
#
loop_
_entity.id
_entity.type
_entity.pdbx_description
1 polymer ?
#
loop_
_entity_poly.entity_id
_entity_poly.type
_entity_poly.pdbx_seq_one_letter_code
_entity_poly.pdbx_strand_id
1 'polypeptide(L)'
;MRDKYIELRVNHDFGDILTTYFDFLKQNIKKFTNVFISYNGVFLVGLLITSYLLVSGFIGLIAEEGSFSGSGLGQSNEETYWIYIVAGGILFFVIFILVAGLNFSLSSSYLVNYERAKGLDFDKKEVWNLTKSKFGDTLVFILLLIPIYLVFFIVVVITAFIPLLGLFAQYILQFSLAAWIGVSFFSMLEQNKGVTDAFGEGWGLVSKNFWKSVGVNFILGLLNGLLLFIILLIPGIIVGVYTFHVVENGVDVGASIVSTVVYTLGLCLLLILSIYAQCLSQIVNGILFYSLHEKTYNVNTRSKIEQIGQSNQ
;
A
#
# COMPACT_ATOMS: atom_id res chain seq x y z
N MET A 1 13.27 -24.57 -12.27
CA MET A 1 12.34 -25.37 -11.44
C MET A 1 10.95 -25.05 -11.96
N ARG A 2 10.10 -26.05 -12.24
CA ARG A 2 8.70 -25.74 -12.61
C ARG A 2 8.08 -24.98 -11.44
N ASP A 3 7.55 -23.80 -11.71
CA ASP A 3 6.89 -22.96 -10.71
C ASP A 3 5.65 -23.69 -10.18
N LYS A 4 5.84 -24.44 -9.09
CA LYS A 4 4.77 -25.17 -8.43
C LYS A 4 3.75 -24.16 -7.92
N TYR A 5 2.49 -24.35 -8.26
CA TYR A 5 1.39 -23.56 -7.75
C TYR A 5 1.34 -23.63 -6.22
N ILE A 6 1.24 -22.47 -5.59
CA ILE A 6 1.08 -22.31 -4.16
C ILE A 6 -0.41 -22.19 -3.89
N GLU A 7 -0.97 -23.19 -3.21
CA GLU A 7 -2.41 -23.28 -2.99
C GLU A 7 -2.85 -22.27 -1.91
N LEU A 8 -3.64 -21.27 -2.29
CA LEU A 8 -4.07 -20.22 -1.36
C LEU A 8 -5.30 -20.63 -0.54
N ARG A 9 -6.19 -21.44 -1.13
CA ARG A 9 -7.43 -21.94 -0.51
C ARG A 9 -7.16 -23.14 0.40
N VAL A 10 -6.35 -22.90 1.42
CA VAL A 10 -6.07 -23.86 2.49
C VAL A 10 -6.38 -23.20 3.83
N ASN A 11 -6.92 -23.95 4.79
CA ASN A 11 -7.00 -23.52 6.17
C ASN A 11 -5.60 -23.51 6.81
N HIS A 12 -4.76 -22.57 6.37
CA HIS A 12 -3.42 -22.34 6.86
C HIS A 12 -3.45 -22.00 8.35
N ASP A 13 -2.56 -22.56 9.15
CA ASP A 13 -2.32 -22.04 10.49
C ASP A 13 -1.59 -20.70 10.41
N PHE A 14 -1.46 -20.03 11.56
CA PHE A 14 -0.85 -18.71 11.65
C PHE A 14 0.55 -18.65 11.00
N GLY A 15 1.43 -19.59 11.35
CA GLY A 15 2.79 -19.66 10.80
C GLY A 15 2.81 -20.01 9.31
N ASP A 16 1.87 -20.85 8.86
CA ASP A 16 1.79 -21.26 7.47
C ASP A 16 1.43 -20.09 6.55
N ILE A 17 0.56 -19.16 7.01
CA ILE A 17 0.25 -17.93 6.25
C ILE A 17 1.53 -17.13 5.98
N LEU A 18 2.44 -17.04 6.95
CA LEU A 18 3.71 -16.33 6.79
C LEU A 18 4.58 -17.01 5.74
N THR A 19 4.75 -18.33 5.84
CA THR A 19 5.54 -19.13 4.90
C THR A 19 4.97 -19.03 3.47
N THR A 20 3.66 -19.23 3.33
CA THR A 20 2.94 -19.10 2.06
C THR A 20 3.13 -17.72 1.45
N TYR A 21 3.08 -16.65 2.26
CA TYR A 21 3.34 -15.30 1.78
C TYR A 21 4.76 -15.11 1.23
N PHE A 22 5.79 -15.54 1.96
CA PHE A 22 7.16 -15.38 1.50
C PHE A 22 7.48 -16.23 0.27
N ASP A 23 6.96 -17.45 0.21
CA ASP A 23 7.14 -18.32 -0.95
C ASP A 23 6.38 -17.77 -2.16
N PHE A 24 5.17 -17.23 -1.94
CA PHE A 24 4.42 -16.52 -2.96
C PHE A 24 5.21 -15.33 -3.49
N LEU A 25 5.75 -14.47 -2.62
CA LEU A 25 6.56 -13.33 -3.03
C LEU A 25 7.80 -13.78 -3.82
N LYS A 26 8.58 -14.74 -3.33
CA LYS A 26 9.78 -15.22 -4.04
C LYS A 26 9.46 -15.67 -5.46
N GLN A 27 8.33 -16.35 -5.65
CA GLN A 27 7.88 -16.81 -6.97
C GLN A 27 7.31 -15.67 -7.83
N ASN A 28 6.55 -14.74 -7.25
CA ASN A 28 5.72 -13.79 -7.99
C ASN A 28 6.29 -12.38 -8.10
N ILE A 29 7.30 -12.00 -7.30
CA ILE A 29 7.74 -10.60 -7.16
C ILE A 29 8.10 -9.95 -8.49
N LYS A 30 8.78 -10.69 -9.40
CA LYS A 30 9.19 -10.16 -10.71
C LYS A 30 7.99 -9.88 -11.60
N LYS A 31 7.06 -10.83 -11.70
CA LYS A 31 5.85 -10.70 -12.53
C LYS A 31 4.93 -9.63 -11.95
N PHE A 32 4.76 -9.61 -10.63
CA PHE A 32 4.00 -8.58 -9.93
C PHE A 32 4.59 -7.17 -10.13
N THR A 33 5.91 -7.01 -9.98
CA THR A 33 6.60 -5.73 -10.21
C THR A 33 6.41 -5.24 -11.65
N ASN A 34 6.46 -6.14 -12.64
CA ASN A 34 6.20 -5.79 -14.04
C ASN A 34 4.76 -5.28 -14.25
N VAL A 35 3.76 -5.91 -13.63
CA VAL A 35 2.37 -5.43 -13.64
C VAL A 35 2.28 -4.05 -12.97
N PHE A 36 2.88 -3.90 -11.79
CA PHE A 36 2.91 -2.65 -11.04
C PHE A 36 3.48 -1.51 -11.88
N ILE A 37 4.69 -1.65 -12.43
CA ILE A 37 5.33 -0.61 -13.25
C ILE A 37 4.53 -0.33 -14.53
N SER A 38 4.01 -1.37 -15.20
CA SER A 38 3.25 -1.21 -16.45
C SER A 38 2.01 -0.34 -16.30
N TYR A 39 1.28 -0.48 -15.20
CA TYR A 39 0.01 0.25 -14.98
C TYR A 39 0.14 1.48 -14.08
N ASN A 40 1.27 1.64 -13.38
CA ASN A 40 1.56 2.86 -12.62
C ASN A 40 2.36 3.92 -13.40
N GLY A 41 2.88 3.62 -14.59
CA GLY A 41 3.81 4.51 -15.31
C GLY A 41 3.35 5.98 -15.41
N VAL A 42 2.08 6.24 -15.72
CA VAL A 42 1.53 7.61 -15.78
C VAL A 42 1.49 8.28 -14.39
N PHE A 43 1.18 7.52 -13.35
CA PHE A 43 1.17 8.00 -11.98
C PHE A 43 2.59 8.25 -11.45
N LEU A 44 3.60 7.51 -11.90
CA LEU A 44 4.99 7.78 -11.55
C LEU A 44 5.42 9.18 -12.02
N VAL A 45 5.00 9.61 -13.21
CA VAL A 45 5.24 10.98 -13.70
C VAL A 45 4.48 11.99 -12.85
N GLY A 46 3.22 11.71 -12.51
CA GLY A 46 2.45 12.58 -11.62
C GLY A 46 3.06 12.73 -10.22
N LEU A 47 3.61 11.64 -9.66
CA LEU A 47 4.34 11.66 -8.38
C LEU A 47 5.63 12.45 -8.49
N LEU A 48 6.34 12.40 -9.63
CA LEU A 48 7.52 13.22 -9.86
C LEU A 48 7.18 14.72 -9.89
N ILE A 49 6.12 15.11 -10.61
CA ILE A 49 5.64 16.50 -10.67
C ILE A 49 5.23 16.97 -9.27
N THR A 50 4.48 16.14 -8.54
CA THR A 50 4.06 16.43 -7.17
C THR A 50 5.27 16.62 -6.25
N SER A 51 6.26 15.72 -6.35
CA SER A 51 7.48 15.80 -5.57
C SER A 51 8.24 17.08 -5.86
N TYR A 52 8.32 17.47 -7.13
CA TYR A 52 8.96 18.71 -7.55
C TYR A 52 8.27 19.95 -6.98
N LEU A 53 6.94 20.04 -7.06
CA LEU A 53 6.18 21.17 -6.53
C LEU A 53 6.36 21.30 -5.01
N LEU A 54 6.21 20.19 -4.28
CA LEU A 54 6.39 20.18 -2.83
C LEU A 54 7.83 20.57 -2.45
N VAL A 55 8.83 19.95 -3.06
CA VAL A 55 10.24 20.23 -2.76
C VAL A 55 10.60 21.67 -3.10
N SER A 56 10.18 22.19 -4.26
CA SER A 56 10.47 23.57 -4.66
C SER A 56 9.82 24.58 -3.73
N GLY A 57 8.59 24.30 -3.28
CA GLY A 57 7.91 25.13 -2.29
C GLY A 57 8.61 25.11 -0.92
N PHE A 58 8.94 23.93 -0.39
CA PHE A 58 9.62 23.82 0.91
C PHE A 58 11.04 24.40 0.90
N ILE A 59 11.83 24.11 -0.12
CA ILE A 59 13.19 24.67 -0.25
C ILE A 59 13.13 26.19 -0.38
N GLY A 60 12.18 26.71 -1.17
CA GLY A 60 11.99 28.15 -1.33
C GLY A 60 11.69 28.87 -0.02
N LEU A 61 10.77 28.33 0.79
CA LEU A 61 10.47 28.90 2.11
C LEU A 61 11.68 28.85 3.05
N ILE A 62 12.42 27.73 3.09
CA ILE A 62 13.62 27.61 3.92
C ILE A 62 14.70 28.61 3.51
N ALA A 63 14.88 28.82 2.20
CA ALA A 63 15.86 29.77 1.66
C ALA A 63 15.49 31.23 1.97
N GLU A 64 14.20 31.58 1.95
CA GLU A 64 13.73 32.91 2.34
C GLU A 64 13.93 33.18 3.84
N GLU A 65 13.60 32.21 4.71
CA GLU A 65 13.85 32.33 6.16
C GLU A 65 15.35 32.51 6.47
N GLY A 66 16.23 31.80 5.76
CA GLY A 66 17.69 31.94 5.90
C GLY A 66 18.25 33.28 5.42
N SER A 67 17.54 33.97 4.51
CA SER A 67 17.97 35.23 3.89
C SER A 67 17.69 36.47 4.75
N PHE A 68 16.98 36.34 5.87
CA PHE A 68 16.66 37.45 6.79
C PHE A 68 17.90 38.12 7.43
N SER A 69 19.10 37.55 7.25
CA SER A 69 20.36 38.05 7.85
C SER A 69 21.23 38.92 6.92
N GLY A 70 20.83 39.20 5.67
CA GLY A 70 21.70 39.92 4.73
C GLY A 70 20.98 40.67 3.62
N SER A 71 20.85 41.99 3.81
CA SER A 71 20.75 43.04 2.76
C SER A 71 20.30 42.60 1.36
N GLY A 72 18.98 42.56 1.13
CA GLY A 72 18.41 42.47 -0.22
C GLY A 72 16.98 43.01 -0.23
N LEU A 73 16.79 44.20 -0.79
CA LEU A 73 15.47 44.79 -1.13
C LEU A 73 14.86 44.05 -2.36
N GLY A 74 14.80 42.72 -2.31
CA GLY A 74 14.11 41.90 -3.30
C GLY A 74 12.64 41.74 -2.95
N GLN A 75 11.76 41.63 -3.95
CA GLN A 75 10.40 41.14 -3.74
C GLN A 75 10.46 39.73 -3.15
N SER A 76 9.80 39.52 -2.03
CA SER A 76 9.58 38.19 -1.45
C SER A 76 8.77 37.35 -2.43
N ASN A 77 9.29 36.17 -2.78
CA ASN A 77 8.60 35.16 -3.57
C ASN A 77 7.84 34.17 -2.68
N GLU A 78 7.71 34.44 -1.38
CA GLU A 78 6.98 33.63 -0.39
C GLU A 78 5.62 33.15 -0.91
N GLU A 79 4.83 34.06 -1.50
CA GLU A 79 3.53 33.73 -2.08
C GLU A 79 3.64 32.65 -3.16
N THR A 80 4.68 32.69 -3.99
CA THR A 80 4.94 31.69 -5.04
C THR A 80 5.28 30.33 -4.42
N TYR A 81 6.09 30.31 -3.35
CA TYR A 81 6.44 29.07 -2.67
C TYR A 81 5.24 28.43 -1.96
N TRP A 82 4.39 29.23 -1.32
CA TRP A 82 3.11 28.77 -0.79
C TRP A 82 2.18 28.23 -1.86
N ILE A 83 2.11 28.88 -3.03
CA ILE A 83 1.36 28.36 -4.19
C ILE A 83 1.88 26.99 -4.60
N TYR A 84 3.20 26.78 -4.65
CA TYR A 84 3.78 25.46 -4.95
C TYR A 84 3.44 24.41 -3.90
N ILE A 85 3.47 24.74 -2.60
CA ILE A 85 3.09 23.82 -1.52
C ILE A 85 1.62 23.47 -1.61
N VAL A 86 0.73 24.45 -1.77
CA VAL A 86 -0.72 24.23 -1.82
C VAL A 86 -1.10 23.45 -3.08
N ALA A 87 -0.61 23.86 -4.25
CA ALA A 87 -0.86 23.15 -5.51
C ALA A 87 -0.27 21.73 -5.47
N GLY A 88 0.96 21.58 -4.97
CA GLY A 88 1.61 20.29 -4.76
C GLY A 88 0.86 19.40 -3.77
N GLY A 89 0.33 19.97 -2.68
CA GLY A 89 -0.45 19.24 -1.68
C GLY A 89 -1.80 18.76 -2.20
N ILE A 90 -2.51 19.59 -2.96
CA ILE A 90 -3.76 19.19 -3.63
C ILE A 90 -3.48 18.09 -4.66
N LEU A 91 -2.45 18.26 -5.50
CA LEU A 91 -2.05 17.28 -6.50
C LEU A 91 -1.63 15.95 -5.84
N PHE A 92 -0.86 16.04 -4.75
CA PHE A 92 -0.47 14.89 -3.92
C PHE A 92 -1.70 14.13 -3.44
N PHE A 93 -2.67 14.82 -2.83
CA PHE A 93 -3.86 14.19 -2.29
C PHE A 93 -4.68 13.47 -3.37
N VAL A 94 -4.88 14.12 -4.52
CA VAL A 94 -5.62 13.53 -5.66
C VAL A 94 -4.90 12.30 -6.22
N ILE A 95 -3.59 12.42 -6.49
CA ILE A 95 -2.79 11.30 -7.01
C ILE A 95 -2.74 10.17 -5.98
N PHE A 96 -2.54 10.48 -4.71
CA PHE A 96 -2.44 9.49 -3.66
C PHE A 96 -3.72 8.65 -3.55
N ILE A 97 -4.90 9.26 -3.57
CA ILE A 97 -6.17 8.53 -3.55
C ILE A 97 -6.33 7.62 -4.77
N LEU A 98 -6.07 8.16 -5.97
CA LEU A 98 -6.20 7.41 -7.23
C LEU A 98 -5.24 6.22 -7.26
N VAL A 99 -3.99 6.46 -6.90
CA VAL A 99 -2.91 5.47 -6.91
C VAL A 99 -3.13 4.43 -5.83
N ALA A 100 -3.52 4.84 -4.61
CA ALA A 100 -3.81 3.91 -3.53
C ALA A 100 -4.95 2.96 -3.91
N GLY A 101 -6.07 3.51 -4.42
CA GLY A 101 -7.21 2.71 -4.87
C GLY A 101 -6.87 1.76 -6.01
N LEU A 102 -6.16 2.28 -7.02
CA LEU A 102 -5.72 1.50 -8.17
C LEU A 102 -4.80 0.35 -7.78
N ASN A 103 -3.80 0.62 -6.94
CA ASN A 103 -2.81 -0.36 -6.53
C ASN A 103 -3.38 -1.41 -5.58
N PHE A 104 -4.31 -1.01 -4.72
CA PHE A 104 -5.09 -1.93 -3.92
C PHE A 104 -5.87 -2.91 -4.80
N SER A 105 -6.52 -2.40 -5.85
CA SER A 105 -7.24 -3.21 -6.85
C SER A 105 -6.34 -4.08 -7.72
N LEU A 106 -5.20 -3.55 -8.19
CA LEU A 106 -4.20 -4.30 -8.97
C LEU A 106 -3.61 -5.46 -8.16
N SER A 107 -3.25 -5.22 -6.90
CA SER A 107 -2.70 -6.24 -6.00
C SER A 107 -3.67 -7.39 -5.78
N SER A 108 -4.93 -7.06 -5.46
CA SER A 108 -5.96 -8.09 -5.31
C SER A 108 -6.30 -8.80 -6.60
N SER A 109 -6.40 -8.07 -7.72
CA SER A 109 -6.65 -8.66 -9.03
C SER A 109 -5.53 -9.60 -9.46
N TYR A 110 -4.28 -9.29 -9.14
CA TYR A 110 -3.14 -10.17 -9.40
C TYR A 110 -3.30 -11.49 -8.67
N LEU A 111 -3.58 -11.45 -7.37
CA LEU A 111 -3.73 -12.66 -6.56
C LEU A 111 -4.95 -13.49 -6.97
N VAL A 112 -6.05 -12.84 -7.34
CA VAL A 112 -7.24 -13.50 -7.88
C VAL A 112 -6.94 -14.22 -9.19
N ASN A 113 -6.22 -13.59 -10.12
CA ASN A 113 -5.82 -14.25 -11.38
C ASN A 113 -4.83 -15.39 -11.13
N TYR A 114 -3.89 -15.24 -10.19
CA TYR A 114 -3.00 -16.33 -9.78
C TYR A 114 -3.77 -17.55 -9.26
N GLU A 115 -4.80 -17.32 -8.44
CA GLU A 115 -5.65 -18.39 -7.90
C GLU A 115 -6.51 -19.05 -8.99
N ARG A 116 -7.06 -18.27 -9.93
CA ARG A 116 -7.88 -18.77 -11.05
C ARG A 116 -7.06 -19.56 -12.07
N ALA A 117 -5.89 -19.07 -12.42
CA ALA A 117 -4.96 -19.73 -13.35
C ALA A 117 -4.20 -20.90 -12.69
N LYS A 118 -4.34 -21.08 -11.38
CA LYS A 118 -3.59 -22.07 -10.59
C LYS A 118 -2.08 -21.98 -10.87
N GLY A 119 -1.54 -20.75 -10.83
CA GLY A 119 -0.12 -20.49 -11.06
C GLY A 119 0.13 -19.21 -11.85
N LEU A 120 1.23 -19.20 -12.61
CA LEU A 120 1.72 -18.02 -13.34
C LEU A 120 1.18 -17.91 -14.78
N ASP A 121 0.22 -18.74 -15.17
CA ASP A 121 -0.33 -18.77 -16.53
C ASP A 121 -1.45 -17.73 -16.73
N PHE A 122 -1.07 -16.46 -16.65
CA PHE A 122 -1.95 -15.32 -16.93
C PHE A 122 -1.10 -14.12 -17.37
N ASP A 123 -1.64 -13.21 -18.16
CA ASP A 123 -0.90 -12.02 -18.58
C ASP A 123 -1.22 -10.78 -17.72
N LYS A 124 -0.47 -9.70 -17.96
CA LYS A 124 -0.69 -8.43 -17.25
C LYS A 124 -2.01 -7.75 -17.63
N LYS A 125 -2.54 -8.03 -18.82
CA LYS A 125 -3.80 -7.47 -19.31
C LYS A 125 -5.00 -8.13 -18.60
N GLU A 126 -4.92 -9.41 -18.25
CA GLU A 126 -5.94 -10.10 -17.46
C GLU A 126 -6.09 -9.47 -16.07
N VAL A 127 -4.96 -9.15 -15.42
CA VAL A 127 -4.95 -8.41 -14.14
C VAL A 127 -5.60 -7.04 -14.30
N TRP A 128 -5.24 -6.33 -15.36
CA TRP A 128 -5.82 -5.01 -15.66
C TRP A 128 -7.31 -5.07 -15.99
N ASN A 129 -7.74 -6.06 -16.75
CA ASN A 129 -9.14 -6.21 -17.15
C ASN A 129 -10.02 -6.46 -15.93
N LEU A 130 -9.56 -7.27 -14.97
CA LEU A 130 -10.26 -7.46 -13.70
C LEU A 130 -10.27 -6.18 -12.84
N THR A 131 -9.14 -5.48 -12.76
CA THR A 131 -9.03 -4.19 -12.06
C THR A 131 -10.02 -3.17 -12.65
N LYS A 132 -10.08 -3.08 -13.99
CA LYS A 132 -10.93 -2.15 -14.72
C LYS A 132 -12.41 -2.51 -14.61
N SER A 133 -12.76 -3.80 -14.70
CA SER A 133 -14.16 -4.22 -14.60
C SER A 133 -14.76 -3.93 -13.23
N LYS A 134 -13.93 -3.87 -12.19
CA LYS A 134 -14.30 -3.57 -10.81
C LYS A 134 -13.96 -2.15 -10.36
N PHE A 135 -13.65 -1.26 -11.29
CA PHE A 135 -13.27 0.12 -10.98
C PHE A 135 -14.41 0.88 -10.27
N GLY A 136 -15.65 0.75 -10.75
CA GLY A 136 -16.82 1.37 -10.11
C GLY A 136 -17.02 0.90 -8.67
N ASP A 137 -17.00 -0.41 -8.45
CA ASP A 137 -17.11 -1.01 -7.12
C ASP A 137 -15.96 -0.55 -6.20
N THR A 138 -14.74 -0.44 -6.76
CA THR A 138 -13.55 0.05 -6.05
C THR A 138 -13.70 1.52 -5.62
N LEU A 139 -14.25 2.39 -6.48
CA LEU A 139 -14.51 3.79 -6.13
C LEU A 139 -15.55 3.90 -5.01
N VAL A 140 -16.64 3.15 -5.10
CA VAL A 140 -17.66 3.13 -4.04
C VAL A 140 -17.09 2.57 -2.73
N PHE A 141 -16.24 1.53 -2.81
CA PHE A 141 -15.52 0.99 -1.66
C PHE A 141 -14.67 2.07 -0.97
N ILE A 142 -13.85 2.81 -1.72
CA ILE A 142 -13.02 3.91 -1.19
C ILE A 142 -13.89 5.03 -0.60
N LEU A 143 -14.99 5.39 -1.24
CA LEU A 143 -15.88 6.43 -0.74
C LEU A 143 -16.51 6.03 0.61
N LEU A 144 -16.89 4.76 0.77
CA LEU A 144 -17.40 4.23 2.03
C LEU A 144 -16.33 4.07 3.11
N LEU A 145 -15.04 4.00 2.74
CA LEU A 145 -13.96 4.05 3.73
C LEU A 145 -13.84 5.40 4.41
N ILE A 146 -14.23 6.52 3.78
CA ILE A 146 -14.14 7.86 4.37
C ILE A 146 -14.86 7.94 5.73
N PRO A 147 -16.18 7.64 5.84
CA PRO A 147 -16.87 7.66 7.13
C PRO A 147 -16.32 6.61 8.11
N ILE A 148 -15.86 5.45 7.63
CA ILE A 148 -15.23 4.42 8.47
C ILE A 148 -13.95 4.96 9.14
N TYR A 149 -13.09 5.62 8.36
CA TYR A 149 -11.86 6.23 8.87
C TYR A 149 -12.15 7.41 9.79
N LEU A 150 -13.22 8.18 9.58
CA LEU A 150 -13.64 9.24 10.52
C LEU A 150 -14.04 8.67 11.88
N VAL A 151 -14.84 7.60 11.91
CA VAL A 151 -15.19 6.91 13.16
C VAL A 151 -13.94 6.32 13.82
N PHE A 152 -13.08 5.67 13.03
CA PHE A 152 -11.83 5.13 13.52
C PHE A 152 -10.91 6.19 14.12
N PHE A 153 -10.82 7.37 13.48
CA PHE A 153 -10.04 8.50 13.98
C PHE A 153 -10.53 8.94 15.37
N ILE A 154 -11.85 9.04 15.59
CA ILE A 154 -12.42 9.35 16.90
C ILE A 154 -11.99 8.30 17.94
N VAL A 155 -12.05 7.00 17.60
CA VAL A 155 -11.61 5.91 18.50
C VAL A 155 -10.12 6.02 18.81
N VAL A 156 -9.28 6.33 17.82
CA VAL A 156 -7.83 6.53 18.00
C VAL A 156 -7.54 7.69 18.92
N VAL A 157 -8.25 8.81 18.78
CA VAL A 157 -8.12 9.99 19.66
C VAL A 157 -8.54 9.65 21.09
N ILE A 158 -9.67 8.96 21.28
CA ILE A 158 -10.13 8.54 22.61
C ILE A 158 -9.10 7.60 23.28
N THR A 159 -8.60 6.62 22.54
CA THR A 159 -7.62 5.65 23.07
C THR A 159 -6.26 6.29 23.35
N ALA A 160 -5.90 7.39 22.67
CA ALA A 160 -4.66 8.13 22.92
C ALA A 160 -4.58 8.74 24.34
N PHE A 161 -5.73 9.00 24.98
CA PHE A 161 -5.77 9.51 26.35
C PHE A 161 -5.45 8.46 27.42
N ILE A 162 -5.32 7.17 27.04
CA ILE A 162 -4.99 6.08 27.96
C ILE A 162 -3.48 5.81 27.85
N PRO A 163 -2.65 6.17 28.87
CA PRO A 163 -1.21 5.94 28.81
C PRO A 163 -0.89 4.45 28.71
N LEU A 164 0.11 4.10 27.89
CA LEU A 164 0.64 2.74 27.66
C LEU A 164 -0.36 1.73 27.04
N LEU A 165 -1.54 1.52 27.64
CA LEU A 165 -2.59 0.66 27.10
C LEU A 165 -3.18 1.21 25.80
N GLY A 166 -3.30 2.54 25.68
CA GLY A 166 -3.74 3.20 24.46
C GLY A 166 -2.85 2.90 23.26
N LEU A 167 -1.53 2.83 23.46
CA LEU A 167 -0.57 2.50 22.42
C LEU A 167 -0.79 1.08 21.86
N PHE A 168 -0.91 0.08 22.74
CA PHE A 168 -1.19 -1.29 22.29
C PHE A 168 -2.57 -1.40 21.62
N ALA A 169 -3.57 -0.72 22.16
CA ALA A 169 -4.90 -0.68 21.57
C ALA A 169 -4.88 -0.09 20.16
N GLN A 170 -4.14 1.00 19.94
CA GLN A 170 -4.00 1.63 18.62
C GLN A 170 -3.40 0.69 17.58
N TYR A 171 -2.34 -0.06 17.92
CA TYR A 171 -1.78 -1.04 16.99
C TYR A 171 -2.76 -2.18 16.70
N ILE A 172 -3.39 -2.74 17.72
CA ILE A 172 -4.40 -3.80 17.54
C ILE A 172 -5.53 -3.31 16.62
N LEU A 173 -6.04 -2.10 16.85
CA LEU A 173 -7.08 -1.46 16.05
C LEU A 173 -6.62 -1.24 14.60
N GLN A 174 -5.40 -0.75 14.40
CA GLN A 174 -4.83 -0.51 13.06
C GLN A 174 -4.72 -1.81 12.26
N PHE A 175 -4.20 -2.89 12.85
CA PHE A 175 -4.07 -4.18 12.15
C PHE A 175 -5.41 -4.90 11.98
N SER A 176 -6.35 -4.68 12.91
CA SER A 176 -7.74 -5.16 12.76
C SER A 176 -8.42 -4.50 11.57
N LEU A 177 -8.29 -3.17 11.46
CA LEU A 177 -8.86 -2.40 10.36
C LEU A 177 -8.21 -2.78 9.03
N ALA A 178 -6.88 -2.91 8.98
CA ALA A 178 -6.15 -3.34 7.79
C ALA A 178 -6.61 -4.74 7.32
N ALA A 179 -6.75 -5.70 8.24
CA ALA A 179 -7.25 -7.02 7.93
C ALA A 179 -8.70 -6.96 7.41
N TRP A 180 -9.57 -6.22 8.11
CA TRP A 180 -10.97 -6.10 7.73
C TRP A 180 -11.14 -5.47 6.35
N ILE A 181 -10.48 -4.34 6.06
CA ILE A 181 -10.55 -3.67 4.75
C ILE A 181 -10.02 -4.59 3.66
N GLY A 182 -8.85 -5.20 3.87
CA GLY A 182 -8.23 -6.09 2.90
C GLY A 182 -9.10 -7.31 2.57
N VAL A 183 -9.57 -8.04 3.59
CA VAL A 183 -10.43 -9.22 3.44
C VAL A 183 -11.78 -8.85 2.80
N SER A 184 -12.38 -7.72 3.19
CA SER A 184 -13.62 -7.24 2.58
C SER A 184 -13.46 -6.96 1.10
N PHE A 185 -12.35 -6.32 0.71
CA PHE A 185 -12.09 -6.03 -0.69
C PHE A 185 -11.86 -7.28 -1.54
N PHE A 186 -11.18 -8.29 -0.99
CA PHE A 186 -11.08 -9.60 -1.65
C PHE A 186 -12.44 -10.29 -1.76
N SER A 187 -13.31 -10.19 -0.76
CA SER A 187 -14.68 -10.70 -0.85
C SER A 187 -15.45 -10.03 -2.00
N MET A 188 -15.32 -8.71 -2.14
CA MET A 188 -15.93 -7.94 -3.23
C MET A 188 -15.44 -8.41 -4.61
N LEU A 189 -14.11 -8.49 -4.79
CA LEU A 189 -13.49 -8.82 -6.08
C LEU A 189 -13.69 -10.29 -6.48
N GLU A 190 -13.51 -11.22 -5.54
CA GLU A 190 -13.53 -12.65 -5.85
C GLU A 190 -14.96 -13.21 -5.95
N GLN A 191 -15.87 -12.74 -5.10
CA GLN A 191 -17.24 -13.29 -5.02
C GLN A 191 -18.27 -12.45 -5.78
N ASN A 192 -17.86 -11.36 -6.45
CA ASN A 192 -18.76 -10.40 -7.10
C ASN A 192 -19.87 -9.87 -6.16
N LYS A 193 -19.58 -9.77 -4.86
CA LYS A 193 -20.51 -9.20 -3.88
C LYS A 193 -20.62 -7.69 -4.04
N GLY A 194 -21.78 -7.14 -3.69
CA GLY A 194 -21.94 -5.69 -3.52
C GLY A 194 -20.99 -5.16 -2.44
N VAL A 195 -20.60 -3.90 -2.55
CA VAL A 195 -19.58 -3.27 -1.68
C VAL A 195 -19.94 -3.39 -0.19
N THR A 196 -21.19 -3.13 0.17
CA THR A 196 -21.69 -3.22 1.55
C THR A 196 -21.70 -4.66 2.08
N ASP A 197 -22.11 -5.61 1.23
CA ASP A 197 -22.13 -7.03 1.58
C ASP A 197 -20.72 -7.57 1.77
N ALA A 198 -19.77 -7.06 0.99
CA ALA A 198 -18.37 -7.40 1.10
C ALA A 198 -17.75 -6.90 2.42
N PHE A 199 -18.12 -5.70 2.89
CA PHE A 199 -17.74 -5.22 4.23
C PHE A 199 -18.32 -6.10 5.33
N GLY A 200 -19.59 -6.52 5.21
CA GLY A 200 -20.24 -7.43 6.16
C GLY A 200 -19.57 -8.81 6.19
N GLU A 201 -19.28 -9.38 5.03
CA GLU A 201 -18.56 -10.65 4.90
C GLU A 201 -17.16 -10.56 5.52
N GLY A 202 -16.39 -9.54 5.14
CA GLY A 202 -15.05 -9.35 5.67
C GLY A 202 -15.06 -9.14 7.18
N TRP A 203 -16.05 -8.42 7.73
CA TRP A 203 -16.23 -8.28 9.17
C TRP A 203 -16.52 -9.62 9.84
N GLY A 204 -17.41 -10.42 9.27
CA GLY A 204 -17.74 -11.76 9.76
C GLY A 204 -16.55 -12.71 9.77
N LEU A 205 -15.72 -12.69 8.73
CA LEU A 205 -14.51 -13.52 8.63
C LEU A 205 -13.43 -13.08 9.63
N VAL A 206 -13.18 -11.77 9.72
CA VAL A 206 -12.13 -11.20 10.59
C VAL A 206 -12.52 -11.29 12.06
N SER A 207 -13.74 -10.91 12.44
CA SER A 207 -14.19 -10.95 13.85
C SER A 207 -14.17 -12.38 14.42
N LYS A 208 -14.62 -13.39 13.67
CA LYS A 208 -14.56 -14.80 14.08
C LYS A 208 -13.14 -15.33 14.27
N ASN A 209 -12.15 -14.72 13.63
CA ASN A 209 -10.74 -15.12 13.67
C ASN A 209 -9.84 -13.94 14.09
N PHE A 210 -10.34 -13.09 14.99
CA PHE A 210 -9.76 -11.77 15.28
C PHE A 210 -8.25 -11.80 15.53
N TRP A 211 -7.81 -12.59 16.52
CA TRP A 211 -6.38 -12.67 16.89
C TRP A 211 -5.50 -13.19 15.77
N LYS A 212 -6.00 -14.14 14.97
CA LYS A 212 -5.27 -14.64 13.80
C LYS A 212 -5.12 -13.53 12.76
N SER A 213 -6.20 -12.83 12.44
CA SER A 213 -6.19 -11.73 11.46
C SER A 213 -5.28 -10.57 11.88
N VAL A 214 -5.38 -10.14 13.14
CA VAL A 214 -4.54 -9.09 13.73
C VAL A 214 -3.09 -9.52 13.75
N GLY A 215 -2.79 -10.72 14.24
CA GLY A 215 -1.42 -11.20 14.34
C GLY A 215 -0.73 -11.35 12.98
N VAL A 216 -1.47 -11.82 11.96
CA VAL A 216 -0.92 -11.99 10.60
C VAL A 216 -0.56 -10.62 10.02
N ASN A 217 -1.47 -9.66 10.13
CA ASN A 217 -1.23 -8.29 9.69
C ASN A 217 -0.13 -7.59 10.51
N PHE A 218 -0.02 -7.88 11.80
CA PHE A 218 1.05 -7.36 12.65
C PHE A 218 2.42 -7.89 12.21
N ILE A 219 2.59 -9.22 12.13
CA ILE A 219 3.88 -9.82 11.80
C ILE A 219 4.28 -9.52 10.35
N LEU A 220 3.39 -9.73 9.37
CA LEU A 220 3.72 -9.46 7.97
C LEU A 220 3.80 -7.96 7.69
N GLY A 221 3.04 -7.13 8.41
CA GLY A 221 3.19 -5.68 8.37
C GLY A 221 4.57 -5.24 8.87
N LEU A 222 5.03 -5.81 9.99
CA LEU A 222 6.37 -5.55 10.53
C LEU A 222 7.46 -6.03 9.57
N LEU A 223 7.36 -7.25 9.03
CA LEU A 223 8.34 -7.81 8.10
C LEU A 223 8.39 -7.02 6.78
N ASN A 224 7.24 -6.64 6.23
CA ASN A 224 7.18 -5.73 5.08
C ASN A 224 7.80 -4.37 5.42
N GLY A 225 7.49 -3.82 6.59
CA GLY A 225 8.08 -2.58 7.08
C GLY A 225 9.61 -2.63 7.14
N LEU A 226 10.18 -3.73 7.65
CA LEU A 226 11.63 -3.94 7.68
C LEU A 226 12.23 -4.06 6.27
N LEU A 227 11.59 -4.82 5.37
CA LEU A 227 12.03 -4.93 3.98
C LEU A 227 12.07 -3.57 3.29
N LEU A 228 11.04 -2.75 3.50
CA LEU A 228 10.94 -1.42 2.91
C LEU A 228 11.88 -0.43 3.56
N PHE A 229 12.12 -0.54 4.87
CA PHE A 229 13.11 0.26 5.57
C PHE A 229 14.49 0.08 4.93
N ILE A 230 14.90 -1.18 4.67
CA ILE A 230 16.16 -1.49 3.98
C ILE A 230 16.21 -0.84 2.59
N ILE A 231 15.12 -0.92 1.82
CA ILE A 231 15.07 -0.33 0.48
C ILE A 231 15.12 1.20 0.55
N LEU A 232 14.47 1.80 1.55
CA LEU A 232 14.41 3.25 1.78
C LEU A 232 15.75 3.83 2.26
N LEU A 233 16.66 3.00 2.80
CA LEU A 233 18.02 3.45 3.11
C LEU A 233 18.73 3.99 1.87
N ILE A 234 18.43 3.50 0.66
CA ILE A 234 19.08 3.97 -0.57
C ILE A 234 18.77 5.46 -0.83
N PRO A 235 17.49 5.88 -1.01
CA PRO A 235 17.18 7.31 -1.12
C PRO A 235 17.59 8.09 0.13
N GLY A 236 17.44 7.50 1.33
CA GLY A 236 17.82 8.14 2.58
C GLY A 236 19.30 8.50 2.65
N ILE A 237 20.19 7.61 2.21
CA ILE A 237 21.63 7.85 2.13
C ILE A 237 21.95 8.88 1.05
N ILE A 238 21.33 8.80 -0.13
CA ILE A 238 21.56 9.77 -1.21
C ILE A 238 21.22 11.19 -0.73
N VAL A 239 20.02 11.36 -0.17
CA VAL A 239 19.54 12.63 0.38
C VAL A 239 20.41 13.08 1.56
N GLY A 240 20.79 12.15 2.45
CA GLY A 240 21.61 12.43 3.63
C GLY A 240 23.03 12.90 3.29
N VAL A 241 23.72 12.18 2.40
CA VAL A 241 25.07 12.54 1.91
C VAL A 241 25.03 13.89 1.20
N TYR A 242 24.03 14.12 0.36
CA TYR A 242 23.89 15.41 -0.31
C TYR A 242 23.61 16.54 0.68
N THR A 243 22.77 16.31 1.69
CA THR A 243 22.50 17.29 2.74
C THR A 243 23.77 17.60 3.55
N PHE A 244 24.61 16.61 3.83
CA PHE A 244 25.91 16.83 4.46
C PHE A 244 26.81 17.72 3.58
N HIS A 245 26.89 17.43 2.28
CA HIS A 245 27.63 18.25 1.31
C HIS A 245 27.14 19.70 1.27
N VAL A 246 25.81 19.90 1.30
CA VAL A 246 25.18 21.23 1.35
C VAL A 246 25.64 22.01 2.57
N VAL A 247 25.61 21.40 3.75
CA VAL A 247 26.00 22.04 5.01
C VAL A 247 27.50 22.32 5.06
N GLU A 248 28.32 21.34 4.68
CA GLU A 248 29.78 21.45 4.74
C GLU A 248 30.33 22.52 3.77
N ASN A 249 29.74 22.64 2.59
CA ASN A 249 30.22 23.54 1.54
C ASN A 249 29.43 24.85 1.45
N GLY A 250 28.46 25.07 2.34
CA GLY A 250 27.62 26.27 2.34
C GLY A 250 26.85 26.45 1.03
N VAL A 251 26.35 25.35 0.46
CA VAL A 251 25.59 25.39 -0.80
C VAL A 251 24.29 26.15 -0.57
N ASP A 252 24.04 27.18 -1.39
CA ASP A 252 22.74 27.85 -1.44
C ASP A 252 21.70 26.89 -2.04
N VAL A 253 20.91 26.28 -1.15
CA VAL A 253 19.88 25.29 -1.49
C VAL A 253 18.78 25.91 -2.35
N GLY A 254 18.46 27.19 -2.13
CA GLY A 254 17.41 27.91 -2.84
C GLY A 254 17.78 28.19 -4.30
N ALA A 255 19.07 28.46 -4.56
CA ALA A 255 19.58 28.68 -5.91
C ALA A 255 20.06 27.40 -6.62
N SER A 256 20.24 26.29 -5.88
CA SER A 256 20.82 25.06 -6.40
C SER A 256 19.81 24.15 -7.10
N ILE A 257 19.96 24.04 -8.42
CA ILE A 257 19.23 23.06 -9.24
C ILE A 257 19.54 21.64 -8.78
N VAL A 258 20.78 21.37 -8.36
CA VAL A 258 21.19 20.05 -7.88
C VAL A 258 20.43 19.67 -6.61
N SER A 259 20.24 20.63 -5.69
CA SER A 259 19.46 20.40 -4.46
C SER A 259 18.03 20.04 -4.79
N THR A 260 17.40 20.84 -5.65
CA THR A 260 16.03 20.61 -6.09
C THR A 260 15.87 19.22 -6.71
N VAL A 261 16.81 18.81 -7.58
CA VAL A 261 16.78 17.49 -8.23
C VAL A 261 16.95 16.35 -7.22
N VAL A 262 17.95 16.42 -6.34
CA VAL A 262 18.24 15.35 -5.37
C VAL A 262 17.06 15.14 -4.41
N TYR A 263 16.53 16.21 -3.83
CA TYR A 263 15.40 16.12 -2.91
C TYR A 263 14.10 15.70 -3.61
N THR A 264 13.87 16.15 -4.85
CA THR A 264 12.72 15.74 -5.67
C THR A 264 12.76 14.24 -5.97
N LEU A 265 13.92 13.73 -6.40
CA LEU A 265 14.08 12.29 -6.68
C LEU A 265 14.00 11.45 -5.40
N GLY A 266 14.55 11.95 -4.29
CA GLY A 266 14.46 11.31 -2.98
C GLY A 266 13.01 11.16 -2.51
N LEU A 267 12.23 12.24 -2.56
CA LEU A 267 10.80 12.23 -2.21
C LEU A 267 10.00 11.33 -3.17
N CYS A 268 10.23 11.46 -4.48
CA CYS A 268 9.54 10.64 -5.48
C CYS A 268 9.78 9.14 -5.24
N LEU A 269 11.04 8.74 -5.00
CA LEU A 269 11.38 7.35 -4.71
C LEU A 269 10.73 6.86 -3.41
N LEU A 270 10.70 7.68 -2.36
CA LEU A 270 9.99 7.37 -1.11
C LEU A 270 8.51 7.10 -1.36
N LEU A 271 7.84 7.94 -2.15
CA LEU A 271 6.42 7.79 -2.47
C LEU A 271 6.15 6.50 -3.26
N ILE A 272 6.98 6.22 -4.28
CA ILE A 272 6.86 4.99 -5.08
C ILE A 272 7.01 3.74 -4.21
N LEU A 273 8.01 3.72 -3.33
CA LEU A 273 8.24 2.62 -2.41
C LEU A 273 7.10 2.45 -1.40
N SER A 274 6.50 3.55 -0.95
CA SER A 274 5.34 3.53 -0.04
C SER A 274 4.08 2.97 -0.72
N ILE A 275 3.88 3.23 -2.01
CA ILE A 275 2.78 2.63 -2.77
C ILE A 275 3.05 1.14 -2.99
N TYR A 276 4.30 0.78 -3.32
CA TYR A 276 4.68 -0.62 -3.49
C TYR A 276 4.52 -1.42 -2.18
N ALA A 277 4.83 -0.80 -1.04
CA ALA A 277 4.57 -1.35 0.29
C ALA A 277 3.10 -1.73 0.50
N GLN A 278 2.20 -0.81 0.13
CA GLN A 278 0.77 -0.99 0.25
C GLN A 278 0.30 -2.20 -0.59
N CYS A 279 0.82 -2.35 -1.81
CA CYS A 279 0.57 -3.52 -2.65
C CYS A 279 0.94 -4.83 -1.95
N LEU A 280 2.14 -4.90 -1.36
CA LEU A 280 2.61 -6.08 -0.65
C LEU A 280 1.73 -6.40 0.58
N SER A 281 1.36 -5.37 1.34
CA SER A 281 0.41 -5.51 2.44
C SER A 281 -0.95 -6.03 1.98
N GLN A 282 -1.39 -5.68 0.77
CA GLN A 282 -2.66 -6.19 0.25
C GLN A 282 -2.57 -7.65 -0.20
N ILE A 283 -1.42 -8.11 -0.69
CA ILE A 283 -1.20 -9.54 -0.97
C ILE A 283 -1.37 -10.37 0.31
N VAL A 284 -0.83 -9.88 1.44
CA VAL A 284 -1.02 -10.51 2.76
C VAL A 284 -2.50 -10.72 3.07
N ASN A 285 -3.31 -9.66 2.90
CA ASN A 285 -4.75 -9.73 3.16
C ASN A 285 -5.50 -10.68 2.23
N GLY A 286 -5.00 -10.88 1.01
CA GLY A 286 -5.56 -11.85 0.08
C GLY A 286 -5.31 -13.30 0.49
N ILE A 287 -4.09 -13.62 0.92
CA ILE A 287 -3.77 -14.94 1.48
C ILE A 287 -4.59 -15.18 2.75
N LEU A 288 -4.71 -14.15 3.61
CA LEU A 288 -5.57 -14.20 4.79
C LEU A 288 -7.03 -14.45 4.39
N PHE A 289 -7.57 -13.74 3.39
CA PHE A 289 -8.93 -13.94 2.90
C PHE A 289 -9.16 -15.39 2.47
N TYR A 290 -8.29 -15.96 1.62
CA TYR A 290 -8.45 -17.34 1.16
C TYR A 290 -8.39 -18.35 2.32
N SER A 291 -7.52 -18.12 3.32
CA SER A 291 -7.43 -18.96 4.52
C SER A 291 -8.68 -18.87 5.39
N LEU A 292 -9.18 -17.66 5.68
CA LEU A 292 -10.38 -17.46 6.51
C LEU A 292 -11.64 -17.98 5.82
N HIS A 293 -11.73 -17.77 4.51
CA HIS A 293 -12.83 -18.25 3.70
C HIS A 293 -12.83 -19.78 3.64
N GLU A 294 -11.69 -20.42 3.42
CA GLU A 294 -11.60 -21.89 3.44
C GLU A 294 -11.94 -22.46 4.81
N LYS A 295 -11.45 -21.85 5.90
CA LYS A 295 -11.81 -22.26 7.27
C LYS A 295 -13.32 -22.18 7.54
N THR A 296 -13.99 -21.19 6.96
CA THR A 296 -15.42 -20.95 7.20
C THR A 296 -16.31 -21.84 6.32
N TYR A 297 -15.95 -22.03 5.05
CA TYR A 297 -16.81 -22.67 4.05
C TYR A 297 -16.33 -24.04 3.56
N ASN A 298 -15.06 -24.41 3.80
CA ASN A 298 -14.44 -25.68 3.39
C ASN A 298 -14.64 -26.04 1.90
N VAL A 299 -14.61 -25.04 1.02
CA VAL A 299 -14.94 -25.22 -0.41
C VAL A 299 -13.92 -26.11 -1.10
N ASN A 300 -12.63 -25.83 -0.92
CA ASN A 300 -11.57 -26.58 -1.57
C ASN A 300 -11.44 -27.99 -0.99
N THR A 301 -11.59 -28.12 0.33
CA THR A 301 -11.56 -29.41 1.03
C THR A 301 -12.68 -30.35 0.52
N ARG A 302 -13.91 -29.83 0.37
CA ARG A 302 -15.02 -30.60 -0.21
C ARG A 302 -14.75 -31.01 -1.65
N SER A 303 -14.27 -30.09 -2.48
CA SER A 303 -13.94 -30.38 -3.88
C SER A 303 -12.86 -31.47 -4.03
N LYS A 304 -11.83 -31.48 -3.17
CA LYS A 304 -10.80 -32.54 -3.17
C LYS A 304 -11.38 -33.91 -2.80
N ILE A 305 -12.28 -33.96 -1.81
CA ILE A 305 -12.95 -35.22 -1.41
C ILE A 305 -13.78 -35.76 -2.59
N GLU A 306 -14.52 -34.90 -3.28
CA GLU A 306 -15.30 -35.30 -4.46
C GLU A 306 -14.42 -35.84 -5.59
N GLN A 307 -13.28 -35.20 -5.87
CA GLN A 307 -12.31 -35.67 -6.87
C GLN A 307 -11.73 -37.04 -6.53
N ILE A 308 -11.38 -37.27 -5.26
CA ILE A 308 -10.90 -38.59 -4.80
C ILE A 308 -11.99 -39.64 -4.98
N GLY A 309 -13.24 -39.30 -4.66
CA GLY A 309 -14.41 -40.16 -4.86
C GLY A 309 -14.66 -40.53 -6.33
N GLN A 310 -14.42 -39.59 -7.25
CA GLN A 310 -14.54 -39.83 -8.70
C GLN A 310 -13.38 -40.66 -9.27
N SER A 311 -12.15 -40.52 -8.74
CA SER A 311 -11.01 -41.31 -9.18
C SER A 311 -11.03 -42.78 -8.75
N ASN A 312 -11.91 -43.14 -7.82
CA ASN A 312 -12.09 -44.50 -7.29
C ASN A 312 -13.33 -45.21 -7.88
N GLN A 313 -13.94 -44.66 -8.92
CA GLN A 313 -14.95 -45.32 -9.77
C GLN A 313 -14.36 -45.65 -11.13
#